data_AF-A0A8X8IIY0-F1
#
_entry.id   AF-A0A8X8IIY0-F1
#
_cell.length_a   1.000
_cell.length_b   1.000
_cell.length_c   1.000
_cell.angle_alpha   90.00
_cell.angle_beta   90.00
_cell.angle_gamma   90.00
#
_symmetry.space_group_name_H-M   'P 1'
#
loop_
_entity.id
_entity.type
_entity.pdbx_description
1 polymer ?
#
loop_
_entity_poly.entity_id
_entity_poly.type
_entity_poly.pdbx_seq_one_letter_code
_entity_poly.pdbx_strand_id
1 'polypeptide(L)'
;MKKYLLGAYCLFQCGLSVAQNTFPSSGNVGIGTMSPVSQLTVGTGDLQVEIGQGRFKGWYHTGTGLGTEIGVSGGNGYILTYDRTGQAYANTSIQSNNALFTVSSNNSFLFSGGNVGIGTTVPTEMLSVKGNVKAQKMIVAQTGWSDYVFDSSYQLKPLTEVEQFIKQNKHLPDIPSAIEVEEKGISVGDN
;
A
#
# COMPACT_ATOMS: atom_id res chain seq x y z
N MET A 1 5.37 35.56 76.50
CA MET A 1 5.01 34.15 76.23
C MET A 1 5.01 33.92 74.72
N LYS A 2 6.11 33.38 74.20
CA LYS A 2 6.33 33.03 72.78
C LYS A 2 5.71 31.64 72.52
N LYS A 3 4.49 31.53 71.98
CA LYS A 3 3.86 30.23 71.67
C LYS A 3 3.02 30.17 70.39
N TYR A 4 3.08 31.14 69.48
CA TYR A 4 2.22 31.15 68.28
C TYR A 4 2.95 31.27 66.93
N LEU A 5 4.12 30.64 66.79
CA LEU A 5 4.89 30.72 65.54
C LEU A 5 5.45 29.37 65.05
N LEU A 6 4.91 28.25 65.54
CA LEU A 6 5.29 26.91 65.08
C LEU A 6 4.19 26.15 64.32
N GLY A 7 3.02 26.75 64.13
CA GLY A 7 1.86 26.07 63.51
C GLY A 7 1.68 26.30 62.01
N ALA A 8 2.45 27.18 61.37
CA ALA A 8 2.20 27.62 60.00
C ALA A 8 3.24 27.19 58.95
N TYR A 9 4.26 26.39 59.32
CA TYR A 9 5.36 26.03 58.41
C TYR A 9 5.30 24.59 57.86
N CYS A 10 4.16 23.90 57.98
CA CYS A 10 3.94 22.61 57.31
C CYS A 10 3.05 22.72 56.06
N LEU A 11 3.05 23.88 55.40
CA LEU A 11 2.59 24.01 54.01
C LEU A 11 3.81 24.15 53.09
N PHE A 12 4.72 23.18 53.15
CA PHE A 12 5.87 23.13 52.26
C PHE A 12 5.59 22.13 51.13
N GLN A 13 5.06 22.69 50.04
CA GLN A 13 5.13 22.21 48.67
C GLN A 13 5.02 20.69 48.44
N CYS A 14 3.80 20.23 48.16
CA CYS A 14 3.62 19.06 47.31
C CYS A 14 3.97 19.49 45.88
N GLY A 15 5.25 19.39 45.51
CA GLY A 15 5.65 19.48 44.11
C GLY A 15 5.04 18.32 43.33
N LEU A 16 4.50 18.60 42.14
CA LEU A 16 4.10 17.56 41.19
C LEU A 16 5.34 16.72 40.85
N SER A 17 5.52 15.59 41.54
CA SER A 17 6.51 14.60 41.15
C SER A 17 5.97 13.89 39.92
N VAL A 18 6.50 14.23 38.75
CA VAL A 18 6.32 13.38 37.56
C VAL A 18 7.21 12.17 37.82
N ALA A 19 6.61 11.07 38.29
CA ALA A 19 7.35 9.84 38.51
C ALA A 19 7.92 9.35 37.16
N GLN A 20 9.23 9.51 36.97
CA GLN A 20 9.93 8.87 35.88
C GLN A 20 10.26 7.44 36.31
N ASN A 21 9.74 6.46 35.58
CA ASN A 21 10.16 5.08 35.76
C ASN A 21 11.66 4.98 35.43
N THR A 22 12.46 4.65 36.44
CA THR A 22 13.89 4.34 36.26
C THR A 22 14.03 2.82 36.31
N PHE A 23 14.35 2.21 35.18
CA PHE A 23 14.59 0.77 35.11
C PHE A 23 16.02 0.43 35.58
N PRO A 24 16.25 -0.78 36.11
CA PRO A 24 17.60 -1.25 36.44
C PRO A 24 18.55 -1.15 35.24
N SER A 25 19.85 -0.98 35.50
CA SER A 25 20.88 -0.85 34.45
C SER A 25 21.12 -2.13 33.63
N SER A 26 20.50 -3.24 34.03
CA SER A 26 20.59 -4.53 33.37
C SER A 26 19.26 -5.27 33.46
N GLY A 27 19.00 -6.14 32.49
CA GLY A 27 17.76 -6.90 32.40
C GLY A 27 16.78 -6.29 31.40
N ASN A 28 15.78 -7.08 31.03
CA ASN A 28 14.76 -6.68 30.07
C ASN A 28 13.64 -5.91 30.77
N VAL A 29 13.04 -4.95 30.07
CA VAL A 29 11.89 -4.18 30.56
C VAL A 29 10.60 -4.87 30.12
N GLY A 30 9.80 -5.30 31.10
CA GLY A 30 8.45 -5.81 30.88
C GLY A 30 7.40 -4.77 31.28
N ILE A 31 6.51 -4.40 30.36
CA ILE A 31 5.29 -3.63 30.68
C ILE A 31 4.11 -4.61 30.60
N GLY A 32 3.44 -4.85 31.73
CA GLY A 32 2.34 -5.83 31.79
C GLY A 32 2.76 -7.30 31.66
N THR A 33 4.05 -7.62 31.83
CA THR A 33 4.58 -9.00 31.86
C THR A 33 5.74 -9.11 32.84
N MET A 34 5.85 -10.26 33.53
CA MET A 34 6.99 -10.60 34.40
C MET A 34 8.11 -11.34 33.66
N SER A 35 7.85 -11.79 32.42
CA SER A 35 8.78 -12.63 31.64
C SER A 35 9.08 -12.00 30.28
N PRO A 36 9.74 -10.84 30.22
CA PRO A 36 10.09 -10.19 28.95
C PRO A 36 11.14 -11.00 28.15
N VAL A 37 10.82 -11.31 26.89
CA VAL A 37 11.65 -12.15 25.98
C VAL A 37 12.67 -11.36 25.15
N SER A 38 12.61 -10.03 25.21
CA SER A 38 13.51 -9.09 24.54
C SER A 38 13.73 -7.87 25.44
N GLN A 39 14.66 -6.97 25.07
CA GLN A 39 14.99 -5.77 25.86
C GLN A 39 13.77 -4.93 26.27
N LEU A 40 12.72 -4.90 25.45
CA LEU A 40 11.43 -4.32 25.78
C LEU A 40 10.31 -5.26 25.32
N THR A 41 9.47 -5.73 26.25
CA THR A 41 8.27 -6.55 25.96
C THR A 41 7.04 -5.90 26.59
N VAL A 42 5.98 -5.69 25.80
CA VAL A 42 4.64 -5.36 26.28
C VAL A 42 3.83 -6.65 26.30
N GLY A 43 3.40 -7.09 27.49
CA GLY A 43 2.74 -8.39 27.66
C GLY A 43 1.35 -8.46 27.03
N THR A 44 0.58 -7.39 27.20
CA THR A 44 -0.76 -7.19 26.63
C THR A 44 -1.02 -5.68 26.46
N GLY A 45 -1.95 -5.30 25.58
CA GLY A 45 -2.32 -3.90 25.34
C GLY A 45 -1.52 -3.20 24.23
N ASP A 46 -1.70 -1.88 24.11
CA ASP A 46 -1.15 -1.06 23.02
C ASP A 46 0.06 -0.23 23.46
N LEU A 47 1.00 0.04 22.52
CA LEU A 47 2.01 1.08 22.67
C LEU A 47 1.48 2.38 22.05
N GLN A 48 0.90 3.26 22.88
CA GLN A 48 0.29 4.51 22.42
C GLN A 48 1.20 5.72 22.66
N VAL A 49 1.23 6.64 21.68
CA VAL A 49 1.82 7.97 21.83
C VAL A 49 0.68 8.99 21.86
N GLU A 50 0.42 9.56 23.03
CA GLU A 50 -0.72 10.47 23.27
C GLU A 50 -0.58 11.82 22.55
N ILE A 51 0.66 12.31 22.42
CA ILE A 51 0.99 13.55 21.71
C ILE A 51 2.23 13.37 20.83
N GLY A 52 2.20 13.89 19.60
CA GLY A 52 3.34 13.83 18.68
C GLY A 52 3.42 12.52 17.88
N GLN A 53 4.63 11.98 17.72
CA GLN A 53 4.90 10.86 16.81
C GLN A 53 5.63 9.72 17.52
N GLY A 54 5.11 8.49 17.38
CA GLY A 54 5.87 7.28 17.66
C GLY A 54 7.01 7.15 16.67
N ARG A 55 8.22 6.86 17.14
CA ARG A 55 9.39 6.68 16.27
C ARG A 55 10.12 5.42 16.69
N PHE A 56 10.07 4.38 15.87
CA PHE A 56 10.85 3.17 16.05
C PHE A 56 12.23 3.35 15.42
N LYS A 57 13.17 3.93 16.17
CA LYS A 57 14.54 4.12 15.69
C LYS A 57 15.35 2.83 15.85
N GLY A 58 15.67 2.16 14.74
CA GLY A 58 16.86 1.32 14.65
C GLY A 58 18.12 2.20 14.76
N TRP A 59 19.20 1.68 15.34
CA TRP A 59 20.40 2.37 15.84
C TRP A 59 20.63 3.87 15.50
N TYR A 60 20.99 4.59 16.59
CA TYR A 60 21.57 5.94 16.74
C TYR A 60 20.59 7.04 17.20
N HIS A 61 20.57 7.23 18.53
CA HIS A 61 19.75 8.24 19.23
C HIS A 61 20.24 9.69 19.06
N THR A 62 21.45 9.90 18.54
CA THR A 62 21.94 11.14 17.91
C THR A 62 22.98 10.71 16.85
N GLY A 63 22.88 11.18 15.60
CA GLY A 63 23.87 10.86 14.56
C GLY A 63 23.34 10.25 13.25
N THR A 64 24.29 10.07 12.33
CA THR A 64 24.21 9.55 10.96
C THR A 64 23.79 8.07 10.92
N GLY A 65 23.04 7.64 9.90
CA GLY A 65 22.72 6.23 9.67
C GLY A 65 21.29 5.95 9.19
N LEU A 66 20.99 4.66 9.00
CA LEU A 66 19.69 4.16 8.52
C LEU A 66 18.64 4.10 9.64
N GLY A 67 17.41 4.53 9.35
CA GLY A 67 16.30 4.39 10.28
C GLY A 67 14.93 4.35 9.60
N THR A 68 13.97 3.71 10.25
CA THR A 68 12.56 3.68 9.84
C THR A 68 11.72 4.54 10.77
N GLU A 69 10.71 5.21 10.24
CA GLU A 69 9.77 6.01 11.00
C GLU A 69 8.34 5.66 10.58
N ILE A 70 7.50 5.40 11.58
CA ILE A 70 6.08 5.07 11.40
C ILE A 70 5.31 6.06 12.27
N GLY A 71 4.53 6.95 11.67
CA GLY A 71 3.86 8.00 12.43
C GLY A 71 2.82 8.76 11.62
N VAL A 72 2.30 9.83 12.23
CA VAL A 72 1.35 10.75 11.59
C VAL A 72 1.92 12.17 11.65
N SER A 73 1.94 12.89 10.52
CA SER A 73 2.33 14.31 10.46
C SER A 73 1.38 15.09 9.55
N GLY A 74 0.94 16.27 9.99
CA GLY A 74 0.04 17.12 9.20
C GLY A 74 -1.23 16.42 8.74
N GLY A 75 -1.76 15.47 9.54
CA GLY A 75 -2.93 14.66 9.20
C GLY A 75 -2.66 13.42 8.33
N ASN A 76 -1.42 13.17 7.93
CA ASN A 76 -1.05 12.04 7.06
C ASN A 76 -0.28 10.97 7.84
N GLY A 77 -0.71 9.71 7.75
CA GLY A 77 0.10 8.57 8.19
C GLY A 77 1.23 8.28 7.20
N TYR A 78 2.42 7.93 7.68
CA TYR A 78 3.55 7.57 6.83
C TYR A 78 4.40 6.45 7.43
N ILE A 79 5.04 5.71 6.53
CA ILE A 79 6.15 4.81 6.80
C ILE A 79 7.29 5.28 5.91
N LEU A 80 8.38 5.78 6.51
CA LEU A 80 9.54 6.27 5.77
C LEU A 80 10.81 5.61 6.27
N THR A 81 11.75 5.42 5.34
CA THR A 81 13.12 5.01 5.65
C THR A 81 14.05 6.13 5.22
N TYR A 82 15.05 6.45 6.03
CA TYR A 82 16.02 7.49 5.74
C TYR A 82 17.43 6.98 5.96
N ASP A 83 18.38 7.54 5.22
CA ASP A 83 19.78 7.59 5.59
C ASP A 83 20.14 9.01 6.02
N ARG A 84 20.29 9.21 7.34
CA ARG A 84 20.71 10.50 7.90
C ARG A 84 22.18 10.81 7.63
N THR A 85 22.97 9.85 7.16
CA THR A 85 24.35 10.09 6.71
C THR A 85 24.35 10.92 5.43
N GLY A 86 23.48 10.56 4.48
CA GLY A 86 23.30 11.28 3.22
C GLY A 86 22.24 12.37 3.24
N GLN A 87 21.54 12.58 4.36
CA GLN A 87 20.33 13.43 4.44
C GLN A 87 19.31 13.09 3.34
N ALA A 88 19.18 11.79 3.06
CA ALA A 88 18.38 11.28 1.95
C ALA A 88 17.32 10.31 2.44
N TYR A 89 16.19 10.28 1.75
CA TYR A 89 15.27 9.16 1.86
C TYR A 89 15.95 7.90 1.34
N ALA A 90 15.76 6.79 2.06
CA ALA A 90 16.23 5.47 1.66
C ALA A 90 15.03 4.61 1.25
N ASN A 91 15.30 3.51 0.57
CA ASN A 91 14.25 2.60 0.12
C ASN A 91 13.52 1.97 1.33
N THR A 92 12.20 2.10 1.37
CA THR A 92 11.35 1.29 2.24
C THR A 92 10.93 0.05 1.45
N SER A 93 11.44 -1.13 1.84
CA SER A 93 11.04 -2.40 1.22
C SER A 93 9.93 -3.07 2.03
N ILE A 94 8.81 -3.38 1.38
CA ILE A 94 7.75 -4.22 1.93
C ILE A 94 7.82 -5.57 1.20
N GLN A 95 8.40 -6.57 1.84
CA GLN A 95 8.49 -7.91 1.28
C GLN A 95 7.38 -8.78 1.84
N SER A 96 6.47 -9.21 0.98
CA SER A 96 5.32 -10.04 1.33
C SER A 96 4.88 -10.88 0.14
N ASN A 97 4.28 -12.04 0.38
CA ASN A 97 3.65 -12.82 -0.69
C ASN A 97 2.45 -12.08 -1.32
N ASN A 98 1.70 -11.30 -0.52
CA ASN A 98 0.62 -10.43 -0.97
C ASN A 98 0.62 -9.12 -0.15
N ALA A 99 0.37 -7.97 -0.77
CA ALA A 99 0.27 -6.66 -0.12
C ALA A 99 -1.02 -5.93 -0.54
N LEU A 100 -1.91 -5.66 0.42
CA LEU A 100 -3.12 -4.88 0.20
C LEU A 100 -2.90 -3.43 0.66
N PHE A 101 -3.05 -2.47 -0.25
CA PHE A 101 -3.03 -1.04 0.07
C PHE A 101 -4.45 -0.47 0.01
N THR A 102 -5.15 -0.52 1.14
CA THR A 102 -6.52 -0.02 1.23
C THR A 102 -6.53 1.47 1.55
N VAL A 103 -7.15 2.27 0.68
CA VAL A 103 -7.61 3.63 1.02
C VAL A 103 -9.09 3.52 1.37
N SER A 104 -9.55 4.21 2.42
CA SER A 104 -10.85 4.01 3.08
C SER A 104 -12.10 4.18 2.17
N SER A 105 -11.94 4.57 0.91
CA SER A 105 -13.05 4.78 -0.02
C SER A 105 -12.85 4.08 -1.37
N ASN A 106 -12.81 2.74 -1.38
CA ASN A 106 -12.89 1.88 -2.58
C ASN A 106 -11.55 1.45 -3.23
N ASN A 107 -10.68 0.73 -2.48
CA ASN A 107 -9.60 -0.10 -3.03
C ASN A 107 -8.90 0.48 -4.27
N SER A 108 -8.27 1.65 -4.10
CA SER A 108 -7.68 2.37 -5.23
C SER A 108 -6.58 1.57 -5.91
N PHE A 109 -5.80 0.78 -5.16
CA PHE A 109 -4.71 -0.06 -5.69
C PHE A 109 -4.54 -1.35 -4.86
N LEU A 110 -4.58 -2.52 -5.51
CA LEU A 110 -4.33 -3.83 -4.92
C LEU A 110 -3.17 -4.52 -5.64
N PHE A 111 -2.23 -5.13 -4.90
CA PHE A 111 -1.27 -6.08 -5.44
C PHE A 111 -1.62 -7.49 -4.93
N SER A 112 -1.97 -8.40 -5.83
CA SER A 112 -2.37 -9.78 -5.48
C SER A 112 -1.74 -10.77 -6.43
N GLY A 113 -0.90 -11.68 -5.92
CA GLY A 113 -0.27 -12.73 -6.75
C GLY A 113 0.56 -12.22 -7.93
N GLY A 114 1.12 -11.00 -7.86
CA GLY A 114 1.84 -10.35 -8.96
C GLY A 114 0.99 -9.46 -9.87
N ASN A 115 -0.34 -9.48 -9.72
CA ASN A 115 -1.26 -8.64 -10.48
C ASN A 115 -1.55 -7.32 -9.76
N VAL A 116 -1.89 -6.28 -10.53
CA VAL A 116 -2.29 -4.96 -10.05
C VAL A 116 -3.77 -4.71 -10.35
N GLY A 117 -4.58 -4.48 -9.31
CA GLY A 117 -5.98 -4.07 -9.42
C GLY A 117 -6.16 -2.58 -9.12
N ILE A 118 -6.84 -1.84 -10.00
CA ILE A 118 -7.27 -0.45 -9.78
C ILE A 118 -8.80 -0.43 -9.72
N GLY A 119 -9.37 -0.14 -8.54
CA GLY A 119 -10.82 -0.16 -8.32
C GLY A 119 -11.44 -1.56 -8.27
N THR A 120 -10.63 -2.63 -8.20
CA THR A 120 -11.08 -4.02 -8.08
C THR A 120 -10.22 -4.79 -7.07
N THR A 121 -10.82 -5.76 -6.38
CA THR A 121 -10.14 -6.68 -5.44
C THR A 121 -9.78 -8.03 -6.04
N VAL A 122 -10.25 -8.31 -7.25
CA VAL A 122 -10.08 -9.60 -7.92
C VAL A 122 -9.48 -9.32 -9.31
N PRO A 123 -8.19 -8.94 -9.40
CA PRO A 123 -7.55 -8.73 -10.68
C PRO A 123 -7.39 -10.07 -11.40
N THR A 124 -7.98 -10.21 -12.58
CA THR A 124 -7.90 -11.41 -13.41
C THR A 124 -6.71 -11.38 -14.38
N GLU A 125 -6.10 -10.21 -14.55
CA GLU A 125 -4.96 -9.95 -15.42
C GLU A 125 -3.83 -9.25 -14.66
N MET A 126 -2.62 -9.19 -15.23
CA MET A 126 -1.48 -8.46 -14.64
C MET A 126 -1.82 -7.01 -14.26
N LEU A 127 -2.68 -6.36 -15.04
CA LEU A 127 -3.29 -5.08 -14.71
C LEU A 127 -4.79 -5.14 -14.98
N SER A 128 -5.62 -5.03 -13.93
CA SER A 128 -7.08 -4.95 -14.04
C SER A 128 -7.57 -3.59 -13.54
N VAL A 129 -8.23 -2.81 -14.41
CA VAL A 129 -8.78 -1.49 -14.06
C VAL A 129 -10.31 -1.55 -14.15
N LYS A 130 -11.00 -1.35 -13.02
CA LYS A 130 -12.46 -1.20 -12.99
C LYS A 130 -12.82 0.27 -13.22
N GLY A 131 -12.81 0.70 -14.48
CA GLY A 131 -13.15 2.06 -14.88
C GLY A 131 -12.40 2.52 -16.13
N ASN A 132 -12.36 3.84 -16.33
CA ASN A 132 -11.74 4.44 -17.51
C ASN A 132 -10.23 4.66 -17.30
N VAL A 133 -9.44 4.41 -18.34
CA VAL A 133 -8.02 4.77 -18.40
C VAL A 133 -7.85 5.97 -19.33
N LYS A 134 -7.36 7.09 -18.81
CA LYS A 134 -6.97 8.26 -19.60
C LYS A 134 -5.45 8.30 -19.75
N ALA A 135 -4.96 8.15 -20.97
CA ALA A 135 -3.53 8.18 -21.28
C ALA A 135 -3.23 9.22 -22.38
N GLN A 136 -2.05 9.84 -22.33
CA GLN A 136 -1.57 10.69 -23.44
C GLN A 136 -1.07 9.85 -24.62
N LYS A 137 -0.47 8.68 -24.35
CA LYS A 137 0.03 7.74 -25.35
C LYS A 137 -0.05 6.32 -24.79
N MET A 138 -0.49 5.38 -25.63
CA MET A 138 -0.46 3.95 -25.35
C MET A 138 0.23 3.26 -26.53
N ILE A 139 1.13 2.32 -26.24
CA ILE A 139 1.80 1.47 -27.25
C ILE A 139 1.43 0.03 -26.92
N VAL A 140 0.74 -0.63 -27.84
CA VAL A 140 0.40 -2.05 -27.74
C VAL A 140 1.24 -2.78 -28.79
N ALA A 141 2.20 -3.58 -28.33
CA ALA A 141 3.08 -4.34 -29.20
C ALA A 141 2.49 -5.75 -29.40
N GLN A 142 1.85 -5.97 -30.54
CA GLN A 142 1.34 -7.28 -30.95
C GLN A 142 2.36 -7.99 -31.83
N THR A 143 2.49 -9.32 -31.69
CA THR A 143 3.19 -10.15 -32.66
C THR A 143 2.22 -10.57 -33.76
N GLY A 144 2.56 -10.32 -35.03
CA GLY A 144 1.75 -10.78 -36.17
C GLY A 144 0.63 -9.81 -36.56
N TRP A 145 0.99 -8.58 -36.95
CA TRP A 145 0.04 -7.64 -37.56
C TRP A 145 -0.61 -8.26 -38.80
N SER A 146 -1.94 -8.09 -38.95
CA SER A 146 -2.77 -8.69 -40.01
C SER A 146 -2.56 -8.10 -41.41
N ASP A 147 -1.30 -7.94 -41.82
CA ASP A 147 -0.93 -7.54 -43.19
C ASP A 147 -1.09 -8.70 -44.19
N TYR A 148 -1.34 -9.91 -43.69
CA TYR A 148 -1.52 -11.11 -44.51
C TYR A 148 -2.73 -11.03 -45.45
N VAL A 149 -3.73 -10.18 -45.16
CA VAL A 149 -4.92 -10.03 -46.02
C VAL A 149 -4.61 -9.38 -47.37
N PHE A 150 -3.43 -8.75 -47.49
CA PHE A 150 -2.92 -8.18 -48.74
C PHE A 150 -1.93 -9.10 -49.45
N ASP A 151 -1.60 -10.25 -48.85
CA ASP A 151 -0.75 -11.24 -49.49
C ASP A 151 -1.47 -11.81 -50.72
N SER A 152 -0.73 -12.01 -51.81
CA SER A 152 -1.29 -12.59 -53.04
C SER A 152 -1.89 -13.98 -52.87
N SER A 153 -1.51 -14.71 -51.82
CA SER A 153 -2.05 -16.02 -51.46
C SER A 153 -3.32 -15.94 -50.61
N TYR A 154 -3.72 -14.75 -50.15
CA TYR A 154 -4.92 -14.58 -49.36
C TYR A 154 -6.19 -14.76 -50.19
N GLN A 155 -7.02 -15.72 -49.80
CA GLN A 155 -8.28 -16.01 -50.49
C GLN A 155 -9.43 -15.24 -49.86
N LEU A 156 -9.90 -14.19 -50.55
CA LEU A 156 -11.09 -13.46 -50.15
C LEU A 156 -12.34 -14.35 -50.22
N LYS A 157 -13.12 -14.38 -49.14
CA LYS A 157 -14.42 -15.06 -49.13
C LYS A 157 -15.37 -14.41 -50.15
N PRO A 158 -16.09 -15.20 -50.97
CA PRO A 158 -17.10 -14.66 -51.87
C PRO A 158 -18.17 -13.86 -51.11
N LEU A 159 -18.63 -12.75 -51.68
CA LEU A 159 -19.63 -11.88 -51.05
C LEU A 159 -20.94 -12.61 -50.72
N THR A 160 -21.31 -13.62 -51.50
CA THR A 160 -22.50 -14.45 -51.24
C THR A 160 -22.38 -15.27 -49.96
N GLU A 161 -21.18 -15.78 -49.66
CA GLU A 161 -20.91 -16.53 -48.43
C GLU A 161 -20.90 -15.59 -47.22
N VAL A 162 -20.26 -14.42 -47.37
CA VAL A 162 -20.27 -13.37 -46.34
C VAL A 162 -21.70 -12.90 -46.06
N GLU A 163 -22.53 -12.71 -47.08
CA GLU A 163 -23.92 -12.32 -46.92
C GLU A 163 -24.74 -13.38 -46.18
N GLN A 164 -24.56 -14.66 -46.52
CA GLN A 164 -25.21 -15.76 -45.80
C GLN A 164 -24.77 -15.80 -44.34
N PHE A 165 -23.48 -15.61 -44.08
CA PHE A 165 -22.94 -15.55 -42.72
C PHE A 165 -23.56 -14.39 -41.93
N ILE A 166 -23.63 -13.18 -42.50
CA ILE A 166 -24.25 -12.02 -41.83
C ILE A 166 -25.73 -12.27 -41.57
N LYS A 167 -26.47 -12.86 -42.53
CA LYS A 167 -27.90 -13.16 -42.36
C LYS A 167 -28.14 -14.13 -41.21
N GLN A 168 -27.28 -15.14 -41.08
CA GLN A 168 -27.37 -16.19 -40.07
C GLN A 168 -26.87 -15.73 -38.69
N ASN A 169 -25.69 -15.13 -38.63
CA ASN A 169 -24.96 -14.85 -37.38
C ASN A 169 -25.09 -13.39 -36.90
N LYS A 170 -25.58 -12.48 -37.74
CA LYS A 170 -25.77 -11.05 -37.42
C LYS A 170 -24.48 -10.27 -37.11
N HIS A 171 -23.32 -10.79 -37.49
CA HIS A 171 -22.03 -10.09 -37.45
C HIS A 171 -21.16 -10.51 -38.65
N LEU A 172 -20.02 -9.85 -38.83
CA LEU A 172 -19.04 -10.20 -39.87
C LEU A 172 -18.23 -11.44 -39.47
N PRO A 173 -17.73 -12.22 -40.43
CA PRO A 173 -16.73 -13.25 -40.15
C PRO A 173 -15.55 -12.66 -39.36
N ASP A 174 -15.03 -13.44 -38.42
CA ASP A 174 -13.84 -13.12 -37.60
C ASP A 174 -13.99 -11.89 -36.67
N ILE A 175 -15.16 -11.24 -36.67
CA ILE A 175 -15.54 -10.21 -35.70
C ILE A 175 -16.48 -10.84 -34.67
N PRO A 176 -16.18 -10.75 -33.36
CA PRO A 176 -17.05 -11.30 -32.33
C PRO A 176 -18.43 -10.64 -32.34
N SER A 177 -19.44 -11.39 -31.89
CA SER A 177 -20.80 -10.86 -31.72
C SER A 177 -20.87 -9.82 -30.60
N ALA A 178 -21.90 -8.97 -30.61
CA ALA A 178 -22.08 -7.96 -29.56
C ALA A 178 -22.18 -8.59 -28.15
N ILE A 179 -22.85 -9.73 -28.03
CA ILE A 179 -23.00 -10.47 -26.76
C ILE A 179 -21.63 -10.95 -26.26
N GLU A 180 -20.80 -11.50 -27.15
CA GLU A 180 -19.45 -11.95 -26.77
C GLU A 180 -18.57 -10.78 -26.33
N VAL A 181 -18.67 -9.63 -26.98
CA VAL A 181 -17.92 -8.42 -26.60
C VAL A 181 -18.41 -7.88 -25.25
N GLU A 182 -19.70 -7.92 -24.96
CA GLU A 182 -20.24 -7.51 -23.65
C GLU A 182 -19.76 -8.43 -22.51
N GLU A 183 -19.69 -9.74 -22.77
CA GLU A 183 -19.29 -10.73 -21.76
C GLU A 183 -17.78 -10.81 -21.54
N LYS A 184 -16.98 -10.73 -22.61
CA LYS A 184 -15.53 -11.02 -22.58
C LYS A 184 -14.65 -9.82 -22.89
N GLY A 185 -15.23 -8.73 -23.40
CA GLY A 185 -14.48 -7.60 -23.95
C GLY A 185 -13.87 -7.90 -25.32
N ILE A 186 -13.14 -6.92 -25.85
CA ILE A 186 -12.32 -7.05 -27.06
C ILE A 186 -10.92 -6.52 -26.76
N SER A 187 -9.89 -7.27 -27.18
CA SER A 187 -8.51 -6.80 -27.08
C SER A 187 -8.30 -5.68 -28.10
N VAL A 188 -7.79 -4.53 -27.64
CA VAL A 188 -7.37 -3.44 -28.54
C VAL A 188 -6.10 -3.78 -29.33
N GLY A 189 -5.45 -4.88 -28.99
CA GLY A 189 -4.24 -5.39 -29.63
C GLY A 189 -4.43 -6.73 -30.31
N ASP A 190 -5.66 -7.24 -30.49
CA ASP A 190 -5.91 -8.42 -31.33
C ASP A 190 -6.56 -7.90 -32.62
N ASN A 191 -5.74 -7.74 -33.65
CA ASN A 191 -6.16 -7.46 -35.03
C ASN A 191 -5.71 -8.58 -35.93
#